data_AF-A0A932J3Y5-F1
#
_entry.id   AF-A0A932J3Y5-F1
#
_cell.length_a   1.000
_cell.length_b   1.000
_cell.length_c   1.000
_cell.angle_alpha   90.00
_cell.angle_beta   90.00
_cell.angle_gamma   90.00
#
_symmetry.space_group_name_H-M   'P 1'
#
loop_
_entity.id
_entity.type
_entity.pdbx_description
1 polymer ?
#
loop_
_entity_poly.entity_id
_entity_poly.type
_entity_poly.pdbx_seq_one_letter_code
_entity_poly.pdbx_strand_id
1 'polypeptide(L)'
;MKKTMQTLCSAALFSASQLTSAQTTPTPAPAPAAAPAAATSAPCISAEHHAFDFWIGHWDVFKPDGSLAGSNKIEREYNGCVIHERYTTPHGFAGESLNAYDSARKVWHQTWMDNGGTVLLLDGGIQGNSMVLLGNGQDSAGKQIRHRITWTPKADGNVRQHWESTDEKGNWTTVFDGLYKRKTSK
;
A
#
# COMPACT_ATOMS: atom_id res chain seq x y z
N MET A 1 60.88 52.42 14.66
CA MET A 1 61.56 52.48 15.97
C MET A 1 61.47 53.91 16.51
N LYS A 2 61.31 54.06 17.83
CA LYS A 2 61.13 55.28 18.67
C LYS A 2 59.65 55.63 18.93
N LYS A 3 59.04 55.33 20.09
CA LYS A 3 59.19 55.78 21.51
C LYS A 3 58.58 57.16 21.85
N THR A 4 57.48 57.08 22.61
CA THR A 4 57.20 57.76 23.91
C THR A 4 56.32 59.04 23.99
N MET A 5 55.50 59.03 25.05
CA MET A 5 54.91 60.10 25.88
C MET A 5 53.63 60.80 25.38
N GLN A 6 52.45 60.54 25.96
CA GLN A 6 51.94 60.86 27.32
C GLN A 6 51.41 62.30 27.38
N THR A 7 50.12 62.47 27.70
CA THR A 7 49.59 63.37 28.76
C THR A 7 48.06 63.34 28.73
N LEU A 8 47.48 63.23 29.92
CA LEU A 8 46.04 63.23 30.24
C LEU A 8 45.41 64.62 29.98
N CYS A 9 44.11 64.65 29.69
CA CYS A 9 43.29 65.80 30.08
C CYS A 9 41.86 65.38 30.43
N SER A 10 41.37 65.98 31.51
CA SER A 10 40.18 65.64 32.26
C SER A 10 38.88 66.19 31.65
N ALA A 11 37.81 65.51 32.06
CA ALA A 11 36.38 65.81 32.04
C ALA A 11 35.89 67.25 31.76
N ALA A 12 34.76 67.33 31.04
CA ALA A 12 33.68 68.27 31.36
C ALA A 12 32.32 67.62 31.06
N LEU A 13 31.51 67.51 32.13
CA LEU A 13 30.14 67.04 32.13
C LEU A 13 29.21 68.17 31.66
N PHE A 14 28.31 67.88 30.72
CA PHE A 14 27.11 68.68 30.48
C PHE A 14 25.88 67.80 30.71
N SER A 15 25.19 68.02 31.83
CA SER A 15 23.85 67.48 32.07
C SER A 15 22.84 68.26 31.22
N ALA A 16 22.25 67.59 30.23
CA ALA A 16 21.05 68.06 29.55
C ALA A 16 19.85 67.25 30.07
N SER A 17 18.98 67.90 30.84
CA SER A 17 17.71 67.32 31.28
C SER A 17 16.77 67.13 30.08
N GLN A 18 16.63 65.90 29.60
CA GLN A 18 15.68 65.57 28.54
C GLN A 18 14.28 65.41 29.14
N LEU A 19 13.32 66.20 28.65
CA LEU A 19 11.89 66.00 28.89
C LEU A 19 11.43 64.76 28.12
N THR A 20 11.18 63.67 28.84
CA THR A 20 10.58 62.45 28.28
C THR A 20 9.07 62.63 28.09
N SER A 21 8.63 62.82 26.85
CA SER A 21 7.23 62.64 26.48
C SER A 21 6.88 61.16 26.50
N ALA A 22 5.91 60.76 27.33
CA ALA A 22 5.36 59.41 27.34
C ALA A 22 4.57 59.16 26.04
N GLN A 23 5.10 58.35 25.14
CA GLN A 23 4.36 57.84 23.99
C GLN A 23 3.59 56.60 24.44
N THR A 24 2.26 56.68 24.44
CA THR A 24 1.38 55.53 24.62
C THR A 24 1.38 54.70 23.34
N THR A 25 1.96 53.51 23.39
CA THR A 25 1.86 52.53 22.30
C THR A 25 0.45 51.94 22.25
N PRO A 26 -0.27 52.02 21.11
CA PRO A 26 -1.56 51.38 20.98
C PRO A 26 -1.38 49.85 20.98
N THR A 27 -2.19 49.16 21.79
CA THR A 27 -2.24 47.70 21.87
C THR A 27 -2.71 47.10 20.54
N PRO A 28 -2.03 46.09 19.96
CA PRO A 28 -2.49 45.45 18.74
C PRO A 28 -3.77 44.64 19.01
N ALA A 29 -4.73 44.75 18.09
CA ALA A 29 -5.97 43.96 18.13
C ALA A 29 -5.67 42.46 17.96
N PRO A 30 -6.47 41.56 18.57
CA PRO A 30 -6.26 40.12 18.45
C PRO A 30 -6.53 39.67 17.00
N ALA A 31 -5.61 38.86 16.45
CA ALA A 31 -5.75 38.26 15.13
C ALA A 31 -6.96 37.30 15.08
N PRO A 32 -7.66 37.18 13.94
CA PRO A 32 -8.73 36.21 13.78
C PRO A 32 -8.20 34.79 14.01
N ALA A 33 -8.90 34.00 14.82
CA ALA A 33 -8.58 32.61 15.01
C ALA A 33 -8.69 31.87 13.66
N ALA A 34 -7.62 31.17 13.27
CA ALA A 34 -7.61 30.34 12.08
C ALA A 34 -8.68 29.25 12.19
N ALA A 35 -9.50 29.08 11.15
CA ALA A 35 -10.45 27.99 11.07
C ALA A 35 -9.70 26.64 11.09
N PRO A 36 -10.26 25.58 11.68
CA PRO A 36 -9.65 24.25 11.65
C PRO A 36 -9.43 23.80 10.21
N ALA A 37 -8.20 23.41 9.86
CA ALA A 37 -7.93 22.75 8.59
C ALA A 37 -8.78 21.48 8.51
N ALA A 38 -9.55 21.32 7.44
CA ALA A 38 -10.31 20.09 7.20
C ALA A 38 -9.33 18.91 7.20
N ALA A 39 -9.58 17.90 8.03
CA ALA A 39 -8.76 16.70 8.07
C ALA A 39 -8.78 16.05 6.68
N THR A 40 -7.65 16.03 5.99
CA THR A 40 -7.50 15.28 4.74
C THR A 40 -7.66 13.80 5.07
N SER A 41 -8.78 13.20 4.64
CA SER A 41 -9.02 11.76 4.78
C SER A 41 -7.86 10.98 4.17
N ALA A 42 -7.31 10.02 4.91
CA ALA A 42 -6.25 9.17 4.40
C ALA A 42 -6.68 8.48 3.08
N PRO A 43 -5.78 8.32 2.09
CA PRO A 43 -6.11 7.64 0.86
C PRO A 43 -6.45 6.17 1.13
N CYS A 44 -7.26 5.57 0.26
CA CYS A 44 -7.55 4.13 0.25
C CYS A 44 -8.30 3.56 1.46
N ILE A 45 -9.11 4.36 2.14
CA ILE A 45 -9.92 3.94 3.31
C ILE A 45 -11.36 3.52 2.97
N SER A 46 -11.78 3.59 1.70
CA SER A 46 -13.16 3.26 1.34
C SER A 46 -13.40 1.74 1.37
N ALA A 47 -14.66 1.32 1.50
CA ALA A 47 -15.02 -0.10 1.53
C ALA A 47 -14.50 -0.86 0.30
N GLU A 48 -14.48 -0.22 -0.87
CA GLU A 48 -13.97 -0.81 -2.11
C GLU A 48 -12.46 -1.07 -2.07
N HIS A 49 -11.68 -0.17 -1.45
CA HIS A 49 -10.25 -0.37 -1.24
C HIS A 49 -9.96 -1.50 -0.26
N HIS A 50 -10.90 -1.80 0.65
CA HIS A 50 -10.80 -2.86 1.65
C HIS A 50 -11.48 -4.17 1.22
N ALA A 51 -12.07 -4.23 0.02
CA ALA A 51 -12.89 -5.35 -0.42
C ALA A 51 -12.12 -6.69 -0.49
N PHE A 52 -10.79 -6.65 -0.66
CA PHE A 52 -9.94 -7.84 -0.73
C PHE A 52 -9.23 -8.18 0.59
N ASP A 53 -9.57 -7.52 1.70
CA ASP A 53 -8.87 -7.69 2.99
C ASP A 53 -8.97 -9.09 3.58
N PHE A 54 -10.00 -9.86 3.23
CA PHE A 54 -10.17 -11.22 3.73
C PHE A 54 -9.01 -12.16 3.35
N TRP A 55 -8.23 -11.80 2.33
CA TRP A 55 -7.08 -12.57 1.86
C TRP A 55 -5.76 -12.22 2.57
N ILE A 56 -5.71 -11.08 3.27
CA ILE A 56 -4.51 -10.62 3.98
C ILE A 56 -4.19 -11.57 5.14
N GLY A 57 -2.92 -11.94 5.24
CA GLY A 57 -2.41 -12.82 6.27
C GLY A 57 -1.19 -13.62 5.85
N HIS A 58 -0.74 -14.47 6.77
CA HIS A 58 0.30 -15.45 6.53
C HIS A 58 -0.36 -16.82 6.42
N TRP A 59 -0.02 -17.56 5.38
CA TRP A 59 -0.74 -18.77 4.99
C TRP A 59 0.20 -19.92 4.67
N ASP A 60 -0.24 -21.12 5.02
CA ASP A 60 0.19 -22.34 4.36
C ASP A 60 -0.91 -22.76 3.37
N VAL A 61 -0.52 -23.03 2.13
CA VAL A 61 -1.43 -23.31 1.02
C VAL A 61 -1.40 -24.80 0.71
N PHE A 62 -2.57 -25.42 0.63
CA PHE A 62 -2.72 -26.86 0.42
C PHE A 62 -3.47 -27.16 -0.88
N LYS A 63 -3.07 -28.22 -1.58
CA LYS A 63 -3.80 -28.77 -2.72
C LYS A 63 -5.05 -29.55 -2.25
N PRO A 64 -5.98 -29.92 -3.15
CA PRO A 64 -7.17 -30.70 -2.79
C PRO A 64 -6.82 -32.08 -2.21
N ASP A 65 -5.67 -32.64 -2.59
CA ASP A 65 -5.12 -33.89 -2.05
C ASP A 65 -4.55 -33.76 -0.62
N GLY A 66 -4.55 -32.54 -0.04
CA GLY A 66 -4.06 -32.25 1.31
C GLY A 66 -2.55 -32.02 1.41
N SER A 67 -1.79 -32.16 0.33
CA SER A 67 -0.35 -31.88 0.34
C SER A 67 -0.07 -30.37 0.32
N LEU A 68 1.06 -29.98 0.93
CA LEU A 68 1.50 -28.57 0.98
C LEU A 68 1.94 -28.11 -0.42
N ALA A 69 1.28 -27.07 -0.93
CA ALA A 69 1.64 -26.41 -2.18
C ALA A 69 2.72 -25.35 -1.96
N GLY A 70 2.63 -24.59 -0.86
CA GLY A 70 3.55 -23.51 -0.57
C GLY A 70 3.16 -22.69 0.66
N SER A 71 3.91 -21.64 0.92
CA SER A 71 3.58 -20.62 1.92
C SER A 71 3.40 -19.26 1.23
N ASN A 72 2.47 -18.47 1.76
CA ASN A 72 2.15 -17.16 1.21
C ASN A 72 2.12 -16.09 2.31
N LYS A 73 2.74 -14.94 2.05
CA LYS A 73 2.73 -13.76 2.92
C LYS A 73 2.04 -12.61 2.19
N ILE A 74 0.88 -12.18 2.68
CA ILE A 74 0.07 -11.15 2.04
C ILE A 74 -0.15 -10.00 3.02
N GLU A 75 0.31 -8.81 2.67
CA GLU A 75 0.35 -7.63 3.54
C GLU A 75 -0.13 -6.37 2.81
N ARG A 76 -0.55 -5.37 3.59
CA ARG A 76 -0.79 -4.03 3.10
C ARG A 76 0.51 -3.23 3.09
N GLU A 77 0.78 -2.53 2.01
CA GLU A 77 1.91 -1.62 1.84
C GLU A 77 1.42 -0.23 1.39
N TYR A 78 2.32 0.76 1.42
CA TYR A 78 2.06 2.13 0.92
C TYR A 78 0.79 2.77 1.51
N ASN A 79 0.73 2.89 2.84
CA ASN A 79 -0.40 3.45 3.59
C ASN A 79 -1.73 2.70 3.36
N GLY A 80 -1.65 1.41 3.03
CA GLY A 80 -2.82 0.57 2.83
C GLY A 80 -3.39 0.60 1.41
N CYS A 81 -2.78 1.31 0.47
CA CYS A 81 -3.28 1.35 -0.91
C CYS A 81 -2.93 0.09 -1.74
N VAL A 82 -1.90 -0.65 -1.35
CA VAL A 82 -1.41 -1.82 -2.08
C VAL A 82 -1.51 -3.06 -1.20
N ILE A 83 -1.97 -4.17 -1.75
CA ILE A 83 -1.78 -5.50 -1.16
C ILE A 83 -0.64 -6.19 -1.92
N HIS A 84 0.39 -6.60 -1.17
CA HIS A 84 1.57 -7.29 -1.68
C HIS A 84 1.56 -8.73 -1.20
N GLU A 85 1.50 -9.66 -2.16
CA GLU A 85 1.61 -11.11 -1.97
C GLU A 85 3.04 -11.56 -2.24
N ARG A 86 3.61 -12.42 -1.38
CA ARG A 86 4.88 -13.12 -1.63
C ARG A 86 4.68 -14.62 -1.40
N TYR A 87 4.77 -15.40 -2.47
CA TYR A 87 4.52 -16.83 -2.49
C TYR A 87 5.82 -17.61 -2.70
N THR A 88 5.96 -18.72 -1.98
CA THR A 88 7.10 -19.64 -2.10
C THR A 88 6.65 -21.08 -1.98
N THR A 89 7.38 -22.00 -2.63
CA THR A 89 7.13 -23.44 -2.54
C THR A 89 8.34 -24.17 -1.95
N PRO A 90 8.16 -25.39 -1.41
CA PRO A 90 9.28 -26.21 -0.94
C PRO A 90 10.32 -26.55 -2.02
N HIS A 91 9.94 -26.45 -3.30
CA HIS A 91 10.77 -26.85 -4.45
C HIS A 91 11.39 -25.65 -5.19
N GLY A 92 11.40 -24.47 -4.58
CA GLY A 92 12.11 -23.30 -5.11
C GLY A 92 11.35 -22.47 -6.14
N PHE A 93 10.12 -22.83 -6.51
CA PHE A 93 9.23 -21.89 -7.19
C PHE A 93 8.86 -20.74 -6.24
N ALA A 94 8.92 -19.52 -6.74
CA ALA A 94 8.61 -18.31 -6.00
C ALA A 94 8.02 -17.25 -6.93
N GLY A 95 7.08 -16.46 -6.42
CA GLY A 95 6.46 -15.37 -7.14
C GLY A 95 5.81 -14.39 -6.18
N GLU A 96 5.35 -13.27 -6.71
CA GLU A 96 4.70 -12.21 -5.97
C GLU A 96 3.63 -11.54 -6.79
N SER A 97 2.68 -10.89 -6.11
CA SER A 97 1.74 -9.99 -6.77
C SER A 97 1.57 -8.67 -6.05
N LEU A 98 1.36 -7.62 -6.86
CA LEU A 98 0.90 -6.33 -6.39
C LEU A 98 -0.56 -6.14 -6.79
N ASN A 99 -1.37 -5.74 -5.82
CA ASN A 99 -2.82 -5.62 -5.97
C ASN A 99 -3.27 -4.25 -5.50
N ALA A 100 -4.13 -3.58 -6.27
CA ALA A 100 -4.67 -2.28 -5.89
C ALA A 100 -6.08 -2.10 -6.43
N TYR A 101 -6.89 -1.32 -5.72
CA TYR A 101 -8.16 -0.84 -6.25
C TYR A 101 -7.95 0.44 -7.06
N ASP A 102 -8.26 0.37 -8.35
CA ASP A 102 -8.27 1.53 -9.23
C ASP A 102 -9.62 2.25 -9.09
N SER A 103 -9.61 3.33 -8.31
CA SER A 103 -10.83 4.11 -8.03
C SER A 103 -11.38 4.87 -9.26
N ALA A 104 -10.58 5.08 -10.31
CA ALA A 104 -11.02 5.73 -11.54
C ALA A 104 -11.72 4.73 -12.47
N ARG A 105 -11.14 3.52 -12.62
CA ARG A 105 -11.74 2.43 -13.42
C ARG A 105 -12.77 1.61 -12.66
N LYS A 106 -12.85 1.75 -11.33
CA LYS A 106 -13.71 0.98 -10.41
C LYS A 106 -13.44 -0.53 -10.45
N VAL A 107 -12.18 -0.92 -10.63
CA VAL A 107 -11.75 -2.33 -10.68
C VAL A 107 -10.63 -2.59 -9.69
N TRP A 108 -10.54 -3.82 -9.21
CA TRP A 108 -9.33 -4.35 -8.61
C TRP A 108 -8.38 -4.80 -9.72
N HIS A 109 -7.12 -4.43 -9.60
CA HIS A 109 -6.03 -4.83 -10.47
C HIS A 109 -5.05 -5.70 -9.71
N GLN A 110 -4.54 -6.75 -10.35
CA GLN A 110 -3.43 -7.57 -9.88
C GLN A 110 -2.40 -7.73 -11.00
N THR A 111 -1.14 -7.52 -10.65
CA THR A 111 0.01 -7.95 -11.46
C THR A 111 0.74 -9.05 -10.70
N TRP A 112 0.82 -10.24 -11.28
CA TRP A 112 1.62 -11.36 -10.76
C TRP A 112 2.89 -11.54 -11.58
N MET A 113 4.01 -11.84 -10.90
CA MET A 113 5.27 -12.25 -11.53
C MET A 113 5.91 -13.41 -10.76
N ASP A 114 6.58 -14.33 -11.45
CA ASP A 114 7.30 -15.43 -10.83
C ASP A 114 8.67 -15.73 -11.45
N ASN A 115 9.45 -16.56 -10.76
CA ASN A 115 10.76 -17.00 -11.21
C ASN A 115 10.73 -18.02 -12.36
N GLY A 116 9.55 -18.39 -12.85
CA GLY A 116 9.34 -19.09 -14.12
C GLY A 116 9.19 -18.14 -15.31
N GLY A 117 9.13 -16.82 -15.06
CA GLY A 117 8.94 -15.80 -16.10
C GLY A 117 7.48 -15.52 -16.45
N THR A 118 6.53 -16.07 -15.69
CA THR A 118 5.11 -15.75 -15.90
C THR A 118 4.85 -14.31 -15.49
N VAL A 119 4.06 -13.60 -16.29
CA VAL A 119 3.45 -12.32 -15.93
C VAL A 119 1.96 -12.40 -16.18
N LEU A 120 1.14 -12.10 -15.18
CA LEU A 120 -0.32 -11.98 -15.35
C LEU A 120 -0.75 -10.55 -15.04
N LEU A 121 -1.62 -10.01 -15.90
CA LEU A 121 -2.32 -8.76 -15.69
C LEU A 121 -3.80 -9.07 -15.57
N LEU A 122 -4.35 -8.89 -14.38
CA LEU A 122 -5.71 -9.29 -14.06
C LEU A 122 -6.50 -8.10 -13.56
N ASP A 123 -7.73 -7.95 -14.04
CA ASP A 123 -8.69 -6.94 -13.58
C ASP A 123 -10.00 -7.60 -13.19
N GLY A 124 -10.72 -7.00 -12.24
CA GLY A 124 -12.03 -7.48 -11.84
C GLY A 124 -12.54 -6.82 -10.56
N GLY A 125 -13.17 -7.61 -9.69
CA GLY A 125 -13.76 -7.09 -8.46
C GLY A 125 -14.55 -8.13 -7.69
N ILE A 126 -15.27 -7.66 -6.67
CA ILE A 126 -16.12 -8.52 -5.85
C ILE A 126 -17.34 -9.00 -6.66
N GLN A 127 -17.57 -10.30 -6.62
CA GLN A 127 -18.78 -10.96 -7.11
C GLN A 127 -19.32 -11.85 -5.99
N GLY A 128 -20.49 -11.50 -5.44
CA GLY A 128 -20.99 -12.12 -4.21
C GLY A 128 -20.02 -11.85 -3.04
N ASN A 129 -19.48 -12.91 -2.44
CA ASN A 129 -18.47 -12.82 -1.37
C ASN A 129 -17.03 -13.04 -1.86
N SER A 130 -16.82 -13.24 -3.16
CA SER A 130 -15.53 -13.63 -3.71
C SER A 130 -14.90 -12.50 -4.51
N MET A 131 -13.57 -12.40 -4.48
CA MET A 131 -12.82 -11.58 -5.43
C MET A 131 -12.63 -12.40 -6.71
N VAL A 132 -13.03 -11.86 -7.86
CA VAL A 132 -12.89 -12.53 -9.16
C VAL A 132 -12.16 -11.61 -10.12
N LEU A 133 -10.96 -12.02 -10.54
CA LEU A 133 -10.13 -11.28 -11.49
C LEU A 133 -9.92 -12.10 -12.76
N LEU A 134 -9.92 -11.42 -13.91
CA LEU A 134 -9.72 -12.00 -15.23
C LEU A 134 -8.61 -11.30 -15.97
N GLY A 135 -7.92 -12.03 -16.85
CA GLY A 135 -6.94 -11.45 -17.76
C GLY A 135 -6.71 -12.31 -18.97
N ASN A 136 -6.11 -11.73 -19.99
CA ASN A 136 -5.66 -12.44 -21.18
C ASN A 136 -4.22 -12.92 -20.97
N GLY A 137 -3.88 -14.04 -21.61
CA GLY A 137 -2.53 -14.61 -21.59
C GLY A 137 -2.26 -15.40 -22.86
N GLN A 138 -1.11 -16.05 -22.89
CA GLN A 138 -0.74 -16.98 -23.95
C GLN A 138 -0.29 -18.30 -23.34
N ASP A 139 -0.62 -19.41 -23.98
CA ASP A 139 -0.05 -20.70 -23.63
C ASP A 139 1.39 -20.85 -24.16
N SER A 140 2.01 -22.00 -23.90
CA SER A 140 3.38 -22.31 -24.36
C SER A 140 3.54 -22.35 -25.89
N ALA A 141 2.44 -22.45 -26.65
CA ALA A 141 2.42 -22.41 -28.10
C ALA A 141 2.13 -20.99 -28.64
N GLY A 142 1.99 -19.99 -27.78
CA GLY A 142 1.67 -18.61 -28.15
C GLY A 142 0.19 -18.39 -28.48
N LYS A 143 -0.69 -19.37 -28.22
CA LYS A 143 -2.13 -19.23 -28.46
C LYS A 143 -2.76 -18.43 -27.33
N GLN A 144 -3.68 -17.54 -27.70
CA GLN A 144 -4.42 -16.71 -26.75
C GLN A 144 -5.28 -17.58 -25.84
N ILE A 145 -5.13 -17.36 -24.53
CA ILE A 145 -5.94 -17.96 -23.48
C ILE A 145 -6.47 -16.87 -22.56
N ARG A 146 -7.51 -17.19 -21.79
CA ARG A 146 -8.00 -16.33 -20.71
C ARG A 146 -7.73 -16.99 -19.37
N HIS A 147 -7.39 -16.19 -18.38
CA HIS A 147 -7.30 -16.59 -16.99
C HIS A 147 -8.49 -16.05 -16.21
N ARG A 148 -8.96 -16.83 -15.24
CA ARG A 148 -9.90 -16.41 -14.20
C ARG A 148 -9.37 -16.91 -12.87
N ILE A 149 -9.18 -16.01 -11.92
CA ILE A 149 -8.78 -16.37 -10.55
C ILE A 149 -9.86 -15.88 -9.60
N THR A 150 -10.34 -16.80 -8.76
CA THR A 150 -11.37 -16.54 -7.76
C THR A 150 -10.82 -16.80 -6.38
N TRP A 151 -10.93 -15.82 -5.48
CA TRP A 151 -10.64 -15.96 -4.06
C TRP A 151 -11.93 -15.91 -3.26
N THR A 152 -12.26 -17.01 -2.60
CA THR A 152 -13.49 -17.16 -1.81
C THR A 152 -13.15 -17.32 -0.33
N PRO A 153 -13.57 -16.39 0.55
CA PRO A 153 -13.44 -16.57 1.98
C PRO A 153 -14.38 -17.68 2.46
N LYS A 154 -13.89 -18.50 3.40
CA LYS A 154 -14.65 -19.57 4.06
C LYS A 154 -15.04 -19.17 5.48
N ALA A 155 -16.07 -19.82 6.01
CA ALA A 155 -16.61 -19.54 7.34
C ALA A 155 -15.61 -19.81 8.48
N ASP A 156 -14.62 -20.68 8.26
CA ASP A 156 -13.54 -21.01 9.20
C ASP A 156 -12.35 -20.03 9.14
N GLY A 157 -12.46 -18.96 8.34
CA GLY A 157 -11.39 -17.97 8.16
C GLY A 157 -10.31 -18.39 7.17
N ASN A 158 -10.44 -19.56 6.51
CA ASN A 158 -9.60 -19.96 5.40
C ASN A 158 -10.04 -19.26 4.10
N VAL A 159 -9.18 -19.28 3.09
CA VAL A 159 -9.49 -18.77 1.74
C VAL A 159 -9.27 -19.89 0.72
N ARG A 160 -10.19 -20.08 -0.21
CA ARG A 160 -9.93 -20.90 -1.41
C ARG A 160 -9.54 -19.99 -2.55
N GLN A 161 -8.43 -20.27 -3.20
CA GLN A 161 -8.07 -19.72 -4.49
C GLN A 161 -8.33 -20.76 -5.57
N HIS A 162 -9.11 -20.41 -6.59
CA HIS A 162 -9.33 -21.26 -7.75
C HIS A 162 -8.91 -20.49 -9.00
N TRP A 163 -7.82 -20.94 -9.62
CA TRP A 163 -7.30 -20.41 -10.88
C TRP A 163 -7.66 -21.34 -12.02
N GLU A 164 -8.32 -20.79 -13.02
CA GLU A 164 -8.68 -21.45 -14.25
C GLU A 164 -8.08 -20.74 -15.48
N SER A 165 -7.83 -21.50 -16.53
CA SER A 165 -7.53 -20.98 -17.86
C SER A 165 -8.36 -21.68 -18.95
N THR A 166 -8.54 -21.03 -20.09
CA THR A 166 -9.23 -21.65 -21.23
C THR A 166 -8.33 -22.63 -21.98
N ASP A 167 -8.87 -23.79 -22.34
CA ASP A 167 -8.25 -24.73 -23.29
C ASP A 167 -8.34 -24.23 -24.74
N GLU A 168 -7.85 -25.03 -25.67
CA GLU A 168 -7.88 -24.71 -27.11
C GLU A 168 -9.28 -24.49 -27.69
N LYS A 169 -10.32 -25.06 -27.07
CA LYS A 169 -11.72 -24.97 -27.47
C LYS A 169 -12.46 -23.86 -26.71
N GLY A 170 -11.78 -23.16 -25.81
CA GLY A 170 -12.35 -22.10 -24.99
C GLY A 170 -13.02 -22.57 -23.70
N ASN A 171 -12.90 -23.85 -23.34
CA ASN A 171 -13.46 -24.38 -22.10
C ASN A 171 -12.55 -24.04 -20.91
N TRP A 172 -13.14 -23.71 -19.77
CA TRP A 172 -12.38 -23.47 -18.55
C TRP A 172 -11.82 -24.77 -17.98
N THR A 173 -10.53 -24.74 -17.65
CA THR A 173 -9.78 -25.83 -17.02
C THR A 173 -9.08 -25.32 -15.78
N THR A 174 -8.96 -26.14 -14.75
CA THR A 174 -8.29 -25.74 -13.51
C THR A 174 -6.78 -25.78 -13.68
N VAL A 175 -6.14 -24.64 -13.45
CA VAL A 175 -4.68 -24.49 -13.37
C VAL A 175 -4.21 -24.75 -11.95
N PHE A 176 -4.92 -24.20 -10.96
CA PHE A 176 -4.60 -24.35 -9.55
C PHE A 176 -5.84 -24.25 -8.67
N ASP A 177 -5.92 -25.07 -7.63
CA ASP A 177 -6.95 -25.00 -6.58
C ASP A 177 -6.25 -25.13 -5.22
N GLY A 178 -6.18 -24.02 -4.51
CA GLY A 178 -5.41 -23.88 -3.27
C GLY A 178 -6.30 -23.52 -2.10
N LEU A 179 -6.17 -24.25 -0.99
CA LEU A 179 -6.76 -23.91 0.30
C LEU A 179 -5.72 -23.23 1.19
N TYR A 180 -5.92 -21.95 1.46
CA TYR A 180 -5.09 -21.13 2.32
C TYR A 180 -5.55 -21.34 3.77
N LYS A 181 -4.67 -21.89 4.60
CA LYS A 181 -4.88 -22.05 6.04
C LYS A 181 -3.95 -21.11 6.78
N ARG A 182 -4.49 -20.38 7.77
CA ARG A 182 -3.69 -19.41 8.53
C ARG A 182 -2.49 -20.10 9.15
N LYS A 183 -1.32 -19.53 8.95
CA LYS A 183 -0.11 -19.97 9.62
C LYS A 183 -0.23 -19.59 11.09
N THR A 184 -0.24 -20.58 11.97
CA THR A 184 -0.15 -20.31 13.40
C THR A 184 1.27 -19.85 13.72
N SER A 185 1.40 -18.71 14.40
CA SER A 185 2.69 -18.39 15.03
C SER A 185 3.02 -19.51 16.00
N LYS A 186 4.22 -20.09 15.85
CA LYS A 186 4.82 -20.95 16.88
C LYS A 186 5.34 -20.10 18.02
#